data_AF-A0A7D9LIQ4-F1
#
_entry.id   AF-A0A7D9LIQ4-F1
#
_cell.length_a   1.000
_cell.length_b   1.000
_cell.length_c   1.000
_cell.angle_alpha   90.00
_cell.angle_beta   90.00
_cell.angle_gamma   90.00
#
_symmetry.space_group_name_H-M   'P 1'
#
loop_
_entity.id
_entity.type
_entity.pdbx_description
1 polymer ?
#
loop_
_entity_poly.entity_id
_entity_poly.type
_entity_poly.pdbx_seq_one_letter_code
_entity_poly.pdbx_strand_id
1 'polypeptide(L)' 'TISLTEEEVCVVLKSLDEVKATGPDKIPALLLKNCTVNISSSICQLFNKSLSCGILPSEWKLAKCQHQSDSKKKPYS' A
#
# COMPACT_ATOMS: atom_id res chain seq x y z
N THR A 1 -6.27 23.82 -1.63
CA THR A 1 -5.26 22.90 -2.20
C THR A 1 -4.96 21.86 -1.15
N ILE A 2 -5.13 20.57 -1.46
CA ILE A 2 -4.84 19.49 -0.50
C ILE A 2 -3.35 19.20 -0.62
N SER A 3 -2.60 19.43 0.46
CA SER A 3 -1.16 19.19 0.53
C SER A 3 -0.87 18.28 1.72
N LEU A 4 -0.29 17.11 1.45
CA LEU A 4 0.19 16.17 2.45
C LEU A 4 1.58 16.57 2.92
N THR A 5 1.85 16.36 4.20
CA THR A 5 3.20 16.47 4.77
C THR A 5 3.85 15.10 4.88
N GLU A 6 5.17 15.09 4.98
CA GLU A 6 5.90 13.85 5.17
C GLU A 6 5.55 13.16 6.49
N GLU A 7 5.28 13.92 7.55
CA GLU A 7 4.86 13.35 8.84
C GLU A 7 3.54 12.59 8.72
N GLU A 8 2.53 13.15 8.04
CA GLU A 8 1.25 12.49 7.83
C GLU A 8 1.43 11.17 7.07
N VAL A 9 2.22 11.18 6.00
CA VAL A 9 2.53 9.96 5.23
C VAL A 9 3.29 8.95 6.07
N CYS A 10 4.25 9.40 6.90
CA CYS A 10 5.03 8.55 7.78
C CYS A 10 4.16 7.88 8.87
N VAL A 11 3.21 8.62 9.45
CA VAL A 11 2.26 8.08 10.43
C VAL A 11 1.38 7.01 9.80
N VAL A 12 0.84 7.27 8.61
CA VAL A 12 0.01 6.31 7.87
C VAL A 12 0.83 5.06 7.53
N LEU A 13 2.05 5.22 7.01
CA LEU A 13 2.94 4.10 6.70
C LEU A 13 3.32 3.26 7.93
N LYS A 14 3.50 3.89 9.10
CA LYS A 14 3.76 3.19 10.37
C LYS A 14 2.53 2.46 10.91
N SER A 15 1.34 3.00 10.64
CA SER A 15 0.06 2.39 11.02
C SER A 15 -0.37 1.25 10.09
N LEU A 16 0.35 0.99 8.99
CA LEU A 16 0.09 -0.15 8.13
C LEU A 16 0.24 -1.46 8.92
N ASP A 17 -0.82 -2.26 8.90
CA ASP A 17 -0.85 -3.59 9.50
C ASP A 17 0.18 -4.49 8.82
N GLU A 18 1.16 -4.95 9.59
CA GLU A 18 2.22 -5.85 9.15
C GLU A 18 1.68 -7.21 8.66
N VAL A 19 0.45 -7.54 9.09
CA VAL A 19 -0.23 -8.83 8.90
C VAL A 19 -1.22 -8.80 7.74
N LYS A 20 -1.65 -7.61 7.29
CA LYS A 20 -2.61 -7.52 6.18
C LYS A 20 -1.91 -7.75 4.84
N ALA A 21 -2.64 -8.47 3.98
CA ALA A 21 -2.19 -8.94 2.69
C ALA A 21 -1.35 -7.89 1.97
N THR A 22 -0.12 -8.28 1.66
CA THR A 22 0.71 -7.68 0.63
C THR A 22 -0.21 -7.22 -0.49
N GLY A 23 -0.20 -5.91 -0.79
CA GLY A 23 -0.93 -5.40 -1.95
C GLY A 23 -0.55 -6.18 -3.21
N PRO A 24 -1.23 -5.96 -4.33
CA PRO A 24 -0.93 -6.64 -5.60
C PRO A 24 0.56 -6.53 -6.03
N ASP A 25 1.29 -5.60 -5.42
CA ASP A 25 2.69 -5.27 -5.62
C ASP A 25 3.66 -6.25 -4.93
N LYS A 26 3.17 -7.19 -4.09
CA LYS A 26 3.98 -8.16 -3.33
C LYS A 26 5.07 -7.54 -2.43
N ILE A 27 4.98 -6.23 -2.15
CA ILE A 27 5.88 -5.55 -1.21
C ILE A 27 5.38 -5.82 0.22
N PRO A 28 6.15 -6.53 1.07
CA PRO A 28 5.73 -6.79 2.43
C PRO A 28 5.57 -5.48 3.20
N ALA A 29 4.48 -5.37 3.96
CA ALA A 29 4.22 -4.21 4.82
C ALA A 29 5.38 -3.93 5.79
N LEU A 30 6.11 -4.97 6.20
CA LEU A 30 7.36 -4.87 6.96
C LEU A 30 8.44 -4.05 6.24
N LEU A 31 8.59 -4.22 4.92
CA LEU A 31 9.55 -3.45 4.11
C LEU A 31 9.13 -1.98 4.03
N LEU A 32 7.84 -1.71 3.86
CA LEU A 32 7.31 -0.35 3.87
C LEU A 32 7.52 0.31 5.24
N LYS A 33 7.33 -0.43 6.34
CA LYS A 33 7.54 0.06 7.70
C LYS A 33 9.02 0.34 7.99
N ASN A 34 9.92 -0.54 7.56
CA ASN A 34 11.36 -0.36 7.70
C ASN A 34 11.90 0.78 6.81
N CYS A 35 11.42 0.88 5.58
CA CYS A 35 11.83 1.93 4.64
C CYS A 35 10.95 3.18 4.71
N THR A 36 10.09 3.32 5.74
CA THR A 36 9.12 4.43 5.84
C THR A 36 9.83 5.77 5.74
N VAL A 37 10.98 5.95 6.41
CA VAL A 37 11.73 7.22 6.43
C VAL A 37 12.27 7.61 5.05
N ASN A 38 12.61 6.64 4.20
CA ASN A 38 13.16 6.89 2.87
C ASN A 38 12.05 7.02 1.83
N ILE A 39 10.96 6.27 2.00
CA ILE A 39 9.86 6.21 1.05
C ILE A 39 8.79 7.27 1.33
N SER A 40 8.69 7.79 2.57
CA SER A 40 7.75 8.82 2.99
C SER A 40 7.85 10.06 2.13
N SER A 41 9.06 10.59 1.93
CA SER A 41 9.29 11.76 1.09
C SER A 41 8.87 11.53 -0.36
N SER A 42 9.24 10.37 -0.93
CA SER A 42 8.90 10.01 -2.31
C SER A 42 7.39 9.83 -2.51
N ILE A 43 6.73 9.15 -1.58
CA ILE A 43 5.28 8.94 -1.57
C ILE A 43 4.56 10.28 -1.40
N CYS A 44 4.99 11.12 -0.44
CA CYS A 44 4.43 12.43 -0.20
C CYS A 44 4.45 13.31 -1.46
N GLN A 45 5.60 13.38 -2.15
CA GLN A 45 5.71 14.12 -3.40
C GLN A 45 4.82 13.55 -4.51
N LEU A 46 4.73 12.23 -4.62
CA LEU A 46 3.89 11.56 -5.61
C LEU A 46 2.41 11.86 -5.39
N PHE A 47 1.92 11.77 -4.15
CA PHE A 47 0.54 12.09 -3.82
C PHE A 47 0.26 13.57 -3.97
N ASN A 48 1.15 14.47 -3.54
CA ASN A 48 0.99 15.91 -3.71
C ASN A 48 0.90 16.30 -5.19
N LYS A 49 1.74 15.69 -6.04
CA LYS A 49 1.65 15.85 -7.50
C LYS A 49 0.34 15.29 -8.04
N SER A 50 -0.06 14.09 -7.64
CA SER A 50 -1.31 13.46 -8.08
C SER A 50 -2.55 14.28 -7.70
N LEU A 51 -2.59 14.78 -6.46
CA LEU A 51 -3.66 15.65 -5.94
C LEU A 51 -3.69 17.00 -6.65
N SER A 52 -2.53 17.58 -6.95
CA SER A 52 -2.43 18.83 -7.69
C SER A 52 -2.83 18.68 -9.17
N CYS A 53 -2.54 17.54 -9.79
CA CYS A 53 -2.90 17.26 -11.18
C CYS A 53 -4.31 16.66 -11.31
N GLY A 54 -4.90 16.16 -10.23
CA GLY A 54 -6.17 15.41 -10.25
C GLY A 54 -6.06 14.05 -10.95
N ILE A 55 -4.85 13.50 -11.09
CA ILE A 55 -4.59 12.27 -11.85
C ILE A 55 -4.04 11.22 -10.88
N LEU A 56 -4.70 10.06 -10.84
CA LEU A 56 -4.27 8.91 -10.08
C LEU A 56 -3.88 7.78 -11.04
N PRO A 57 -2.82 7.00 -10.78
CA PRO A 57 -2.52 5.82 -11.58
C PRO A 57 -3.72 4.88 -11.63
N SER A 58 -4.05 4.36 -12.81
CA SER A 58 -5.20 3.44 -12.98
C SER A 58 -5.02 2.16 -12.13
N GLU A 59 -3.76 1.81 -11.88
CA GLU A 59 -3.32 0.70 -11.06
C GLU A 59 -3.71 0.86 -9.58
N TRP A 60 -3.78 2.09 -9.06
CA TRP A 60 -4.27 2.34 -7.69
C TRP A 60 -5.77 2.10 -7.56
N LYS A 61 -6.52 2.19 -8.67
CA LYS A 61 -7.95 1.88 -8.72
C LYS A 61 -8.22 0.39 -8.88
N LEU A 62 -7.20 -0.40 -9.23
CA LEU A 62 -7.31 -1.82 -9.51
C LEU A 62 -7.19 -2.63 -8.21
N ALA A 63 -8.27 -2.66 -7.42
CA ALA A 63 -8.38 -3.57 -6.29
C ALA A 63 -8.52 -5.01 -6.80
N LYS A 64 -7.40 -5.74 -6.91
CA LYS A 64 -7.44 -7.18 -7.20
C LYS A 64 -7.86 -7.92 -5.93
N CYS A 65 -9.14 -8.25 -5.83
CA CYS A 65 -9.62 -9.25 -4.88
C CYS A 65 -8.93 -10.58 -5.21
N GLN A 66 -7.87 -10.94 -4.49
CA GLN A 66 -7.32 -12.28 -4.60
C GLN A 66 -8.35 -13.22 -3.99
N HIS A 67 -9.10 -13.93 -4.85
CA HIS A 67 -9.85 -15.11 -4.48
C HIS A 67 -8.85 -16.08 -3.85
N GLN A 68 -8.85 -16.22 -2.52
CA GLN A 68 -8.20 -17.33 -1.86
C GLN A 68 -9.07 -18.54 -2.19
N SER A 69 -8.78 -19.20 -3.31
CA SER A 69 -9.43 -20.47 -3.66
C SER A 69 -9.09 -21.46 -2.55
N ASP A 70 -10.06 -21.72 -1.68
CA ASP A 70 -10.04 -22.74 -0.65
C ASP A 70 -9.57 -24.08 -1.25
N SER A 71 -8.28 -24.37 -1.10
CA SER A 71 -7.77 -25.72 -1.32
C SER A 71 -8.12 -26.53 -0.07
N LYS A 72 -9.39 -26.95 0.03
CA LYS A 72 -9.81 -27.99 0.98
C LYS A 72 -8.98 -29.24 0.68
N LYS A 73 -7.98 -29.53 1.51
CA LYS A 73 -7.32 -30.84 1.55
C LYS A 73 -8.40 -31.88 1.88
N LYS A 74 -8.69 -32.78 0.94
CA LYS A 74 -9.46 -34.01 1.23
C LYS A 74 -8.65 -34.85 2.22
N PRO A 75 -9.24 -35.33 3.33
CA PRO A 75 -8.58 -36.37 4.12
C PRO A 75 -8.53 -37.65 3.28
N TYR A 76 -7.38 -38.33 3.34
CA TYR A 76 -7.18 -39.65 2.75
C TYR A 76 -8.15 -40.66 3.38
N SER A 77 -8.54 -41.64 2.56
CA SER A 77 -9.50 -42.73 2.80
C SER A 77 -9.29 -43.49 4.11
#